data_AF-A0A965T7X4-F1
#
_entry.id   AF-A0A965T7X4-F1
#
_cell.length_a   1.000
_cell.length_b   1.000
_cell.length_c   1.000
_cell.angle_alpha   90.00
_cell.angle_beta   90.00
_cell.angle_gamma   90.00
#
_symmetry.space_group_name_H-M   'P 1'
#
loop_
_entity.id
_entity.type
_entity.pdbx_description
1 polymer ?
#
loop_
_entity_poly.entity_id
_entity_poly.type
_entity_poly.pdbx_seq_one_letter_code
_entity_poly.pdbx_strand_id
1 'polypeptide(L)'
;MAKLIFRDFAIICGKIMEEYQSKSNETLKVCLVSSSSAFFYDTLKITNDELEDNEGCDIINWGGVYEIRAKKQASTPPPIAIVQKTATKNGKDYILTCYKDSTIKFLLESASDHLPIAPFVEILTPEIIMQDSGNSVLFVAKAACQDGTYLLMLSAFPEMKILFEDSGSSVNYNNNEISITKTIDDMLMREKTSIYHYENGCSILKSNMFKYTNEHIYIDELKPYLLLEAVMAEDIE
;
A
#
# COMPACT_ATOMS: atom_id res chain seq x y z
N MET A 1 22.85 36.10 18.05
CA MET A 1 22.69 34.65 17.82
C MET A 1 21.48 34.14 18.59
N ALA A 2 20.52 33.51 17.92
CA ALA A 2 19.32 32.99 18.57
C ALA A 2 19.61 31.66 19.30
N LYS A 3 19.13 31.54 20.55
CA LYS A 3 19.12 30.27 21.29
C LYS A 3 17.77 29.61 21.10
N LEU A 4 17.75 28.35 20.65
CA LEU A 4 16.53 27.57 20.45
C LEU A 4 16.39 26.56 21.60
N ILE A 5 15.21 26.46 22.19
CA ILE A 5 14.86 25.47 23.21
C ILE A 5 13.65 24.68 22.72
N PHE A 6 13.77 23.36 22.69
CA PHE A 6 12.72 22.44 22.25
C PHE A 6 12.04 21.85 23.49
N ARG A 7 10.70 21.93 23.54
CA ARG A 7 9.95 21.53 24.75
C ARG A 7 10.08 20.04 25.11
N ASP A 8 10.20 19.19 24.11
CA ASP A 8 10.49 17.76 24.26
C ASP A 8 11.91 17.53 23.73
N PHE A 9 12.06 17.17 22.45
CA PHE A 9 13.38 17.16 21.79
C PHE A 9 13.24 17.37 20.28
N ALA A 10 14.33 17.80 19.65
CA ALA A 10 14.45 17.93 18.21
C ALA A 10 15.57 17.03 17.68
N ILE A 11 15.41 16.53 16.47
CA ILE A 11 16.52 15.94 15.70
C ILE A 11 17.01 17.00 14.72
N ILE A 12 18.25 17.44 14.89
CA ILE A 12 18.93 18.41 14.02
C ILE A 12 20.17 17.75 13.45
N CYS A 13 20.25 17.65 12.13
CA CYS A 13 21.35 16.96 11.42
C CYS A 13 21.62 15.54 11.98
N GLY A 14 20.56 14.81 12.33
CA GLY A 14 20.65 13.43 12.86
C GLY A 14 21.02 13.31 14.35
N LYS A 15 21.12 14.43 15.08
CA LYS A 15 21.38 14.42 16.53
C LYS A 15 20.15 14.86 17.31
N ILE A 16 19.82 14.13 18.37
CA ILE A 16 18.78 14.50 19.33
C ILE A 16 19.31 15.63 20.21
N MET A 17 18.56 16.72 20.31
CA MET A 17 18.94 17.94 21.03
C MET A 17 17.71 18.55 21.70
N GLU A 18 17.89 19.01 22.94
CA GLU A 18 16.88 19.81 23.68
C GLU A 18 17.11 21.31 23.49
N GLU A 19 18.34 21.70 23.17
CA GLU A 19 18.73 23.08 22.92
C GLU A 19 19.65 23.19 21.71
N TYR A 20 19.59 24.29 20.98
CA TYR A 20 20.46 24.57 19.84
C TYR A 20 20.84 26.05 19.78
N GLN A 21 22.14 26.34 19.63
CA GLN A 21 22.62 27.70 19.42
C GLN A 21 22.81 27.94 17.93
N SER A 22 22.00 28.84 17.36
CA SER A 22 22.04 29.14 15.92
C SER A 22 23.25 29.98 15.51
N LYS A 23 23.62 29.82 14.24
CA LYS A 23 24.47 30.76 13.50
C LYS A 23 23.60 31.85 12.88
N SER A 24 24.22 33.00 12.63
CA SER A 24 23.55 34.08 11.90
C SER A 24 23.25 33.66 10.46
N ASN A 25 22.05 33.96 9.96
CA ASN A 25 21.58 33.61 8.61
C ASN A 25 21.61 32.10 8.32
N GLU A 26 21.10 31.30 9.26
CA GLU A 26 21.09 29.84 9.20
C GLU A 26 19.71 29.27 8.83
N THR A 27 19.70 28.14 8.13
CA THR A 27 18.49 27.37 7.82
C THR A 27 18.65 25.96 8.38
N LEU A 28 17.79 25.58 9.31
CA LEU A 28 17.85 24.34 10.08
C LEU A 28 16.74 23.39 9.64
N LYS A 29 17.10 22.19 9.22
CA LYS A 29 16.13 21.08 9.08
C LYS A 29 15.95 20.43 10.44
N VAL A 30 14.71 20.40 10.92
CA VAL A 30 14.37 19.90 12.25
C VAL A 30 13.29 18.83 12.15
N CYS A 31 13.43 17.79 12.96
CA CYS A 31 12.32 16.90 13.30
C CYS A 31 11.95 17.12 14.76
N LEU A 32 10.78 17.70 15.04
CA LEU A 32 10.27 17.87 16.39
C LEU A 32 9.46 16.63 16.77
N VAL A 33 9.72 16.10 17.95
CA VAL A 33 8.95 14.99 18.51
C VAL A 33 8.16 15.52 19.69
N SER A 34 6.84 15.45 19.61
CA SER A 34 5.96 15.81 20.71
C SER A 34 5.50 14.57 21.46
N SER A 35 5.51 14.63 22.80
CA SER A 35 4.91 13.61 23.69
C SER A 35 3.42 13.35 23.41
N SER A 36 2.76 14.23 22.65
CA SER A 36 1.35 14.15 22.25
C SER A 36 1.09 13.66 20.82
N SER A 37 2.06 12.94 20.22
CA SER A 37 1.87 12.07 19.04
C SER A 37 2.02 12.71 17.64
N ALA A 38 2.98 13.61 17.45
CA ALA A 38 3.35 14.03 16.09
C ALA A 38 4.88 14.08 15.92
N PHE A 39 5.35 13.42 14.87
CA PHE A 39 6.64 13.74 14.24
C PHE A 39 6.37 14.91 13.29
N PHE A 40 7.05 16.02 13.51
CA PHE A 40 6.95 17.19 12.65
C PHE A 40 8.30 17.40 11.96
N TYR A 41 8.31 17.33 10.63
CA TYR A 41 9.50 17.59 9.81
C TYR A 41 9.34 18.92 9.09
N ASP A 42 10.22 19.87 9.38
CA ASP A 42 10.21 21.15 8.67
C ASP A 42 11.57 21.86 8.76
N THR A 43 11.60 23.08 8.22
CA THR A 43 12.76 23.94 8.15
C THR A 43 12.51 25.23 8.92
N LEU A 44 13.40 25.52 9.88
CA LEU A 44 13.44 26.78 10.61
C LEU A 44 14.49 27.70 9.97
N LYS A 45 14.16 28.97 9.80
CA LYS A 45 15.07 29.98 9.24
C LYS A 45 15.39 31.04 10.28
N ILE A 46 16.68 31.34 10.45
CA ILE A 46 17.17 32.43 11.27
C ILE A 46 17.74 33.48 10.34
N THR A 47 17.23 34.71 10.39
CA THR A 47 17.70 35.86 9.60
C THR A 47 18.03 37.00 10.56
N ASN A 48 19.23 37.60 10.44
CA ASN A 48 19.69 38.66 11.36
C ASN A 48 19.57 38.31 12.86
N ASP A 49 19.89 37.07 13.22
CA ASP A 49 19.76 36.53 14.58
C ASP A 49 18.33 36.44 15.14
N GLU A 50 17.31 36.61 14.29
CA GLU A 50 15.90 36.40 14.62
C GLU A 50 15.34 35.16 13.93
N LEU A 51 14.55 34.37 14.66
CA LEU A 51 13.88 33.19 14.12
C LEU A 51 12.61 33.62 13.38
N GLU A 52 12.47 33.22 12.12
CA GLU A 52 11.27 33.46 11.33
C GLU A 52 10.10 32.59 11.82
N ASP A 53 8.88 33.13 11.70
CA ASP A 53 7.67 32.36 11.97
C ASP A 53 7.59 31.13 11.06
N ASN A 54 7.10 30.02 11.62
CA ASN A 54 6.90 28.77 10.90
C ASN A 54 5.47 28.29 11.12
N GLU A 55 4.74 28.00 10.04
CA GLU A 55 3.32 27.64 10.11
C GLU A 55 3.07 26.39 10.97
N GLY A 56 4.01 25.44 10.98
CA GLY A 56 3.94 24.19 11.74
C GLY A 56 4.45 24.25 13.17
N CYS A 57 4.97 25.39 13.63
CA CYS A 57 5.48 25.58 14.99
C CYS A 57 4.73 26.69 15.73
N ASP A 58 4.57 26.51 17.04
CA ASP A 58 4.34 27.61 17.97
C ASP A 58 5.70 28.08 18.49
N ILE A 59 6.01 29.35 18.26
CA ILE A 59 7.29 29.97 18.62
C ILE A 59 7.02 31.04 19.68
N ILE A 60 7.70 30.95 20.82
CA ILE A 60 7.65 31.95 21.88
C ILE A 60 9.03 32.59 22.00
N ASN A 61 9.12 33.89 21.74
CA ASN A 61 10.37 34.66 21.83
C ASN A 61 10.51 35.31 23.22
N TRP A 62 11.57 34.95 23.94
CA TRP A 62 11.96 35.48 25.25
C TRP A 62 13.15 36.44 25.13
N GLY A 63 13.16 37.31 24.11
CA GLY A 63 14.24 38.28 23.89
C GLY A 63 15.53 37.63 23.35
N GLY A 64 15.40 36.80 22.31
CA GLY A 64 16.52 36.12 21.64
C GLY A 64 16.72 34.65 22.05
N VAL A 65 15.94 34.18 23.02
CA VAL A 65 15.75 32.77 23.33
C VAL A 65 14.37 32.36 22.83
N TYR A 66 14.31 31.40 21.92
CA TYR A 66 13.10 30.94 21.26
C TYR A 66 12.71 29.57 21.82
N GLU A 67 11.54 29.50 22.45
CA GLU A 67 10.92 28.23 22.80
C GLU A 67 10.08 27.76 21.61
N ILE A 68 10.39 26.56 21.10
CA ILE A 68 9.76 26.00 19.91
C ILE A 68 8.94 24.77 20.29
N ARG A 69 7.70 24.75 19.82
CA ARG A 69 6.77 23.63 20.01
C ARG A 69 6.18 23.25 18.66
N ALA A 70 6.07 21.96 18.37
CA ALA A 70 5.29 21.51 17.22
C ALA A 70 3.82 21.91 17.46
N LYS A 71 3.20 22.59 16.50
CA LYS A 71 1.75 22.81 16.56
C LYS A 71 1.06 21.46 16.55
N LYS A 72 0.04 21.33 17.38
CA LYS A 72 -0.83 20.15 17.36
C LYS A 72 -1.51 20.11 16.00
N GLN A 73 -1.06 19.20 15.13
CA GLN A 73 -1.81 18.91 13.90
C GLN A 73 -3.22 18.48 14.32
N ALA A 74 -4.22 18.98 13.58
CA ALA A 74 -5.58 18.48 13.73
C ALA A 74 -5.53 16.96 13.62
N SER A 75 -6.13 16.26 14.60
CA SER A 75 -6.18 14.80 14.54
C SER A 75 -6.85 14.42 13.23
N THR A 76 -6.11 13.83 12.30
CA THR A 76 -6.75 13.17 11.17
C THR A 76 -7.63 12.08 11.76
N PRO A 77 -8.93 12.05 11.44
CA PRO A 77 -9.80 10.99 11.92
C PRO A 77 -9.16 9.65 11.54
N PRO A 78 -9.23 8.64 12.42
CA PRO A 78 -8.67 7.34 12.12
C PRO A 78 -9.28 6.82 10.81
N PRO A 79 -8.53 6.07 10.00
CA PRO A 79 -9.03 5.54 8.74
C PRO A 79 -10.34 4.79 8.95
N ILE A 80 -11.33 5.07 8.10
CA ILE A 80 -12.66 4.47 8.23
C ILE A 80 -12.58 3.03 7.68
N ALA A 81 -12.80 2.05 8.55
CA ALA A 81 -12.91 0.65 8.16
C ALA A 81 -14.18 0.45 7.31
N ILE A 82 -14.02 -0.17 6.14
CA ILE A 82 -15.09 -0.53 5.21
C ILE A 82 -15.60 -1.93 5.53
N VAL A 83 -14.68 -2.89 5.63
CA VAL A 83 -14.96 -4.29 5.97
C VAL A 83 -13.81 -4.85 6.78
N GLN A 84 -14.13 -5.70 7.75
CA GLN A 84 -13.14 -6.30 8.64
C GLN A 84 -13.51 -7.76 8.92
N LYS A 85 -12.49 -8.62 9.01
CA LYS A 85 -12.62 -10.02 9.41
C LYS A 85 -11.52 -10.40 10.37
N THR A 86 -11.86 -11.25 11.34
CA THR A 86 -10.95 -11.72 12.38
C THR A 86 -10.92 -13.23 12.38
N ALA A 87 -9.72 -13.80 12.47
CA ALA A 87 -9.47 -15.22 12.61
C ALA A 87 -8.49 -15.48 13.76
N THR A 88 -8.72 -16.57 14.48
CA THR A 88 -7.85 -16.98 15.60
C THR A 88 -7.16 -18.29 15.25
N LYS A 89 -5.83 -18.34 15.37
CA LYS A 89 -5.04 -19.57 15.17
C LYS A 89 -3.89 -19.62 16.17
N ASN A 90 -3.71 -20.78 16.81
CA ASN A 90 -2.70 -20.99 17.85
C ASN A 90 -2.72 -19.92 18.97
N GLY A 91 -3.92 -19.48 19.37
CA GLY A 91 -4.12 -18.47 20.40
C GLY A 91 -3.72 -17.04 20.00
N LYS A 92 -3.38 -16.80 18.72
CA LYS A 92 -3.14 -15.47 18.15
C LYS A 92 -4.33 -15.06 17.30
N ASP A 93 -4.74 -13.80 17.45
CA ASP A 93 -5.76 -13.17 16.62
C ASP A 93 -5.11 -12.45 15.44
N TYR A 94 -5.69 -12.66 14.27
CA TYR A 94 -5.33 -12.03 13.02
C TYR A 94 -6.55 -11.27 12.49
N ILE A 95 -6.35 -10.02 12.12
CA ILE A 95 -7.42 -9.14 11.66
C ILE A 95 -7.04 -8.64 10.28
N LEU A 96 -7.89 -8.86 9.28
CA LEU A 96 -7.79 -8.17 8.00
C LEU A 96 -8.81 -7.04 7.98
N THR A 97 -8.30 -5.81 7.92
CA THR A 97 -9.09 -4.59 7.83
C THR A 97 -8.94 -3.98 6.45
N CYS A 98 -10.05 -3.76 5.75
CA CYS A 98 -10.11 -2.90 4.58
C CYS A 98 -10.55 -1.51 5.02
N TYR A 99 -9.81 -0.47 4.65
CA TYR A 99 -10.08 0.90 5.07
C TYR A 99 -9.87 1.90 3.94
N LYS A 100 -10.45 3.09 4.07
CA LYS A 100 -10.25 4.20 3.15
C LYS A 100 -9.40 5.30 3.78
N ASP A 101 -8.26 5.58 3.15
CA ASP A 101 -7.36 6.69 3.46
C ASP A 101 -6.84 7.27 2.15
N SER A 102 -7.58 8.24 1.60
CA SER A 102 -7.56 8.72 0.20
C SER A 102 -7.94 7.65 -0.84
N THR A 103 -7.36 6.46 -0.76
CA THR A 103 -7.66 5.25 -1.55
C THR A 103 -8.04 4.09 -0.64
N ILE A 104 -8.62 3.03 -1.22
CA ILE A 104 -8.90 1.79 -0.47
C ILE A 104 -7.60 1.01 -0.27
N LYS A 105 -7.35 0.58 0.97
CA LYS A 105 -6.16 -0.17 1.39
C LYS A 105 -6.59 -1.34 2.29
N PHE A 106 -5.71 -2.32 2.43
CA PHE A 106 -5.86 -3.40 3.40
C PHE A 106 -4.75 -3.35 4.45
N LEU A 107 -5.05 -3.79 5.66
CA LEU A 107 -4.10 -4.02 6.73
C LEU A 107 -4.40 -5.38 7.34
N LEU A 108 -3.45 -6.31 7.21
CA LEU A 108 -3.45 -7.55 7.98
C LEU A 108 -2.62 -7.33 9.23
N GLU A 109 -3.19 -7.56 10.41
CA GLU A 109 -2.54 -7.27 11.67
C GLU A 109 -2.74 -8.39 12.70
N SER A 110 -1.79 -8.50 13.60
CA SER A 110 -1.84 -9.28 14.84
C SER A 110 -1.17 -8.45 15.94
N ALA A 111 -1.13 -8.96 17.17
CA ALA A 111 -0.52 -8.24 18.28
C ALA A 111 0.97 -7.86 18.07
N SER A 112 1.70 -8.60 17.23
CA SER A 112 3.13 -8.41 17.00
C SER A 112 3.50 -7.92 15.60
N ASP A 113 2.61 -8.09 14.62
CA ASP A 113 2.95 -7.97 13.20
C ASP A 113 1.87 -7.22 12.44
N HIS A 114 2.30 -6.44 11.45
CA HIS A 114 1.43 -5.64 10.59
C HIS A 114 1.90 -5.74 9.13
N LEU A 115 0.98 -6.01 8.22
CA LEU A 115 1.21 -6.10 6.78
C LEU A 115 0.22 -5.15 6.07
N PRO A 116 0.63 -3.91 5.76
CA PRO A 116 -0.16 -3.01 4.93
C PRO A 116 -0.09 -3.43 3.47
N ILE A 117 -1.23 -3.44 2.79
CA ILE A 117 -1.34 -3.76 1.36
C ILE A 117 -2.09 -2.64 0.64
N ALA A 118 -1.48 -2.12 -0.42
CA ALA A 118 -2.12 -1.20 -1.36
C ALA A 118 -2.43 -1.98 -2.64
N PRO A 119 -3.71 -2.14 -3.02
CA PRO A 119 -4.08 -2.78 -4.28
C PRO A 119 -3.39 -2.11 -5.47
N PHE A 120 -2.93 -2.90 -6.44
CA PHE A 120 -2.28 -2.36 -7.65
C PHE A 120 -3.27 -1.66 -8.62
N VAL A 121 -4.58 -1.82 -8.40
CA VAL A 121 -5.67 -1.16 -9.13
C VAL A 121 -6.63 -0.48 -8.15
N GLU A 122 -7.35 0.54 -8.62
CA GLU A 122 -8.45 1.10 -7.83
C GLU A 122 -9.57 0.07 -7.68
N ILE A 123 -9.93 -0.22 -6.43
CA ILE A 123 -10.97 -1.19 -6.09
C ILE A 123 -12.20 -0.51 -5.49
N LEU A 124 -13.35 -1.14 -5.69
CA LEU A 124 -14.67 -0.73 -5.24
C LEU A 124 -15.37 -1.91 -4.56
N THR A 125 -16.23 -1.61 -3.58
CA THR A 125 -17.06 -2.61 -2.87
C THR A 125 -16.28 -3.86 -2.44
N PRO A 126 -15.27 -3.72 -1.57
CA PRO A 126 -14.46 -4.84 -1.13
C PRO A 126 -15.25 -5.78 -0.20
N GLU A 127 -15.04 -7.07 -0.39
CA GLU A 127 -15.56 -8.16 0.44
C GLU A 127 -14.40 -9.02 0.93
N ILE A 128 -14.47 -9.48 2.18
CA ILE A 128 -13.45 -10.37 2.76
C ILE A 128 -14.11 -11.69 3.18
N ILE A 129 -13.54 -12.78 2.67
CA ILE A 129 -13.87 -14.16 3.02
C ILE A 129 -12.68 -14.75 3.79
N MET A 130 -12.98 -15.61 4.77
CA MET A 130 -11.97 -16.37 5.49
C MET A 130 -12.09 -17.84 5.14
N GLN A 131 -10.94 -18.51 5.01
CA GLN A 131 -10.88 -19.95 4.87
C GLN A 131 -9.83 -20.53 5.82
N ASP A 132 -10.23 -21.58 6.56
CA ASP A 132 -9.27 -22.37 7.34
C ASP A 132 -8.65 -23.41 6.41
N SER A 133 -7.34 -23.32 6.19
CA SER A 133 -6.60 -24.21 5.29
C SER A 133 -5.62 -25.04 6.10
N GLY A 134 -6.17 -25.97 6.90
CA GLY A 134 -5.41 -26.88 7.75
C GLY A 134 -4.53 -26.15 8.76
N ASN A 135 -3.24 -26.00 8.45
CA ASN A 135 -2.26 -25.29 9.29
C ASN A 135 -2.13 -23.81 8.96
N SER A 136 -2.91 -23.24 8.05
CA SER A 136 -2.86 -21.83 7.65
C SER A 136 -4.22 -21.14 7.82
N VAL A 137 -4.19 -19.84 8.11
CA VAL A 137 -5.36 -18.96 8.03
C VAL A 137 -5.27 -18.17 6.74
N LEU A 138 -6.28 -18.30 5.88
CA LEU A 138 -6.36 -17.57 4.63
C LEU A 138 -7.42 -16.48 4.70
N PHE A 139 -7.03 -15.28 4.32
CA PHE A 139 -7.95 -14.20 3.99
C PHE A 139 -7.99 -14.03 2.49
N VAL A 140 -9.20 -13.96 1.94
CA VAL A 140 -9.43 -13.73 0.52
C VAL A 140 -10.29 -12.49 0.39
N ALA A 141 -9.72 -11.43 -0.18
CA ALA A 141 -10.44 -10.21 -0.50
C ALA A 141 -10.81 -10.19 -1.98
N LYS A 142 -12.08 -9.88 -2.26
CA LYS A 142 -12.61 -9.66 -3.61
C LYS A 142 -13.16 -8.26 -3.71
N ALA A 143 -13.03 -7.62 -4.86
CA ALA A 143 -13.58 -6.30 -5.08
C ALA A 143 -13.89 -6.09 -6.55
N ALA A 144 -14.78 -5.16 -6.86
CA ALA A 144 -14.93 -4.66 -8.22
C ALA A 144 -13.76 -3.73 -8.56
N CYS A 145 -13.31 -3.71 -9.81
CA CYS A 145 -12.27 -2.82 -10.30
C CYS A 145 -12.54 -2.46 -11.77
N GLN A 146 -11.74 -1.56 -12.34
CA GLN A 146 -11.87 -1.16 -13.74
C GLN A 146 -11.81 -2.35 -14.71
N ASP A 147 -10.97 -3.35 -14.41
CA ASP A 147 -10.78 -4.53 -15.24
C ASP A 147 -11.87 -5.59 -15.04
N GLY A 148 -12.81 -5.39 -14.11
CA GLY A 148 -13.82 -6.37 -13.71
C GLY A 148 -13.72 -6.68 -12.22
N THR A 149 -13.08 -7.80 -11.88
CA THR A 149 -12.93 -8.28 -10.51
C THR A 149 -11.47 -8.31 -10.08
N TYR A 150 -11.18 -7.79 -8.89
CA TYR A 150 -9.91 -7.90 -8.19
C TYR A 150 -9.95 -9.03 -7.17
N LEU A 151 -8.83 -9.75 -7.02
CA LEU A 151 -8.64 -10.80 -6.02
C LEU A 151 -7.30 -10.63 -5.31
N LEU A 152 -7.35 -10.63 -3.99
CA LEU A 152 -6.19 -10.68 -3.10
C LEU A 152 -6.32 -11.88 -2.18
N MET A 153 -5.26 -12.67 -2.07
CA MET A 153 -5.15 -13.79 -1.14
C MET A 153 -3.97 -13.56 -0.20
N LEU A 154 -4.22 -13.68 1.09
CA LEU A 154 -3.24 -13.48 2.15
C LEU A 154 -3.18 -14.71 3.04
N SER A 155 -1.97 -15.12 3.42
CA SER A 155 -1.78 -15.99 4.57
C SER A 155 -1.55 -15.12 5.79
N ALA A 156 -2.19 -15.47 6.90
CA ALA A 156 -1.92 -14.85 8.20
C ALA A 156 -1.07 -15.73 9.12
N PHE A 157 -0.96 -17.03 8.83
CA PHE A 157 -0.17 -17.99 9.61
C PHE A 157 0.31 -19.12 8.69
N PRO A 158 1.57 -19.60 8.80
CA PRO A 158 2.56 -19.29 9.84
C PRO A 158 3.21 -17.90 9.74
N GLU A 159 3.09 -17.25 8.59
CA GLU A 159 3.67 -15.94 8.31
C GLU A 159 2.65 -15.08 7.57
N MET A 160 2.58 -13.79 7.91
CA MET A 160 1.77 -12.83 7.17
C MET A 160 2.41 -12.56 5.82
N LYS A 161 1.77 -12.95 4.71
CA LYS A 161 2.26 -12.67 3.36
C LYS A 161 1.14 -12.63 2.33
N ILE A 162 1.39 -11.91 1.25
CA ILE A 162 0.59 -11.96 0.03
C ILE A 162 0.91 -13.28 -0.68
N LEU A 163 -0.14 -14.05 -0.98
CA LEU A 163 -0.05 -15.32 -1.70
C LEU A 163 -0.33 -15.14 -3.18
N PHE A 164 -1.28 -14.26 -3.48
CA PHE A 164 -1.75 -14.00 -4.82
C PHE A 164 -2.43 -12.64 -4.86
N GLU A 165 -2.19 -11.88 -5.91
CA GLU A 165 -2.86 -10.61 -6.16
C GLU A 165 -2.97 -10.41 -7.67
N ASP A 166 -4.21 -10.33 -8.20
CA ASP A 166 -4.44 -10.06 -9.61
C ASP A 166 -5.89 -9.58 -9.87
N SER A 167 -6.16 -9.08 -11.08
CA SER A 167 -7.45 -8.57 -11.54
C SER A 167 -7.80 -9.13 -12.93
N GLY A 168 -9.08 -9.12 -13.30
CA GLY A 168 -9.49 -9.49 -14.65
C GLY A 168 -10.99 -9.38 -14.86
N SER A 169 -11.42 -9.56 -16.12
CA SER A 169 -12.83 -9.47 -16.52
C SER A 169 -13.69 -10.51 -15.82
N SER A 170 -13.09 -11.65 -15.50
CA SER A 170 -13.67 -12.67 -14.61
C SER A 170 -12.60 -13.24 -13.70
N VAL A 171 -12.91 -13.33 -12.40
CA VAL A 171 -12.06 -14.01 -11.42
C VAL A 171 -12.89 -15.01 -10.64
N ASN A 172 -12.57 -16.30 -10.78
CA ASN A 172 -13.18 -17.36 -9.98
C ASN A 172 -12.15 -17.96 -9.04
N TYR A 173 -12.59 -18.18 -7.80
CA TYR A 173 -11.78 -18.81 -6.78
C TYR A 173 -12.58 -19.97 -6.19
N ASN A 174 -12.04 -21.18 -6.30
CA ASN A 174 -12.63 -22.40 -5.75
C ASN A 174 -11.55 -23.18 -4.99
N ASN A 175 -11.46 -22.94 -3.68
CA ASN A 175 -10.55 -23.57 -2.70
C ASN A 175 -9.06 -23.60 -3.13
N ASN A 176 -8.70 -24.53 -4.01
CA ASN A 176 -7.33 -24.76 -4.46
C ASN A 176 -7.08 -24.28 -5.90
N GLU A 177 -8.07 -23.73 -6.59
CA GLU A 177 -7.92 -23.24 -7.95
C GLU A 177 -8.38 -21.79 -8.05
N ILE A 178 -7.57 -20.99 -8.73
CA ILE A 178 -7.86 -19.61 -9.09
C ILE A 178 -7.88 -19.57 -10.62
N SER A 179 -8.95 -19.06 -11.21
CA SER A 179 -8.99 -18.78 -12.64
C SER A 179 -9.22 -17.30 -12.86
N ILE A 180 -8.40 -16.71 -13.73
CA ILE A 180 -8.48 -15.30 -14.10
C ILE A 180 -8.56 -15.22 -15.60
N THR A 181 -9.58 -14.50 -16.07
CA THR A 181 -9.74 -14.18 -17.48
C THR A 181 -9.41 -12.71 -17.70
N LYS A 182 -8.55 -12.43 -18.68
CA LYS A 182 -8.18 -11.10 -19.12
C LYS A 182 -8.42 -10.98 -20.62
N THR A 183 -8.95 -9.85 -21.04
CA THR A 183 -9.00 -9.48 -22.45
C THR A 183 -7.70 -8.75 -22.80
N ILE A 184 -7.05 -9.19 -23.87
CA ILE A 184 -5.86 -8.56 -24.43
C ILE A 184 -6.32 -7.74 -25.63
N ASP A 185 -6.01 -6.44 -25.58
CA ASP A 185 -6.31 -5.50 -26.67
C ASP A 185 -5.26 -5.67 -27.79
N ASP A 186 -5.39 -6.76 -28.54
CA ASP A 186 -4.56 -7.13 -29.66
C ASP A 186 -5.39 -7.37 -30.92
N MET A 187 -4.74 -7.64 -32.06
CA MET A 187 -5.45 -7.79 -33.33
C MET A 187 -6.44 -8.98 -33.37
N LEU A 188 -6.24 -10.00 -32.53
CA LEU A 188 -7.14 -11.15 -32.40
C LEU A 188 -8.22 -10.95 -31.32
N MET A 189 -8.12 -9.88 -30.53
CA MET A 189 -8.90 -9.64 -29.32
C MET A 189 -8.91 -10.89 -28.42
N ARG A 190 -7.70 -11.34 -28.03
CA ARG A 190 -7.52 -12.56 -27.24
C ARG A 190 -8.18 -12.44 -25.87
N GLU A 191 -8.90 -13.47 -25.46
CA GLU A 191 -9.24 -13.72 -24.07
C GLU A 191 -8.29 -14.79 -23.51
N LYS A 192 -7.44 -14.38 -22.56
CA LYS A 192 -6.51 -15.27 -21.85
C LYS A 192 -7.13 -15.68 -20.52
N THR A 193 -7.41 -16.97 -20.34
CA THR A 193 -7.76 -17.55 -19.05
C THR A 193 -6.53 -18.25 -18.46
N SER A 194 -5.99 -17.68 -17.39
CA SER A 194 -4.91 -18.30 -16.59
C SER A 194 -5.50 -19.07 -15.43
N ILE A 195 -5.11 -20.34 -15.30
CA ILE A 195 -5.49 -21.21 -14.18
C ILE A 195 -4.29 -21.39 -13.28
N TYR A 196 -4.45 -21.00 -12.01
CA TYR A 196 -3.46 -21.19 -10.95
C TYR A 196 -3.95 -22.25 -9.97
N HIS A 197 -3.05 -23.13 -9.55
CA HIS A 197 -3.29 -24.07 -8.46
C HIS A 197 -2.61 -23.54 -7.21
N TYR A 198 -3.33 -23.54 -6.10
CA TYR A 198 -2.80 -23.19 -4.80
C TYR A 198 -2.27 -24.45 -4.12
N GLU A 199 -0.95 -24.50 -3.95
CA GLU A 199 -0.25 -25.61 -3.30
C GLU A 199 0.82 -25.07 -2.36
N ASN A 200 0.92 -25.63 -1.15
CA ASN A 200 1.97 -25.33 -0.17
C ASN A 200 2.19 -23.83 0.13
N GLY A 201 1.15 -23.00 0.11
CA GLY A 201 1.32 -21.59 0.43
C GLY A 201 1.81 -20.71 -0.72
N CYS A 202 1.69 -21.19 -1.97
CA CYS A 202 2.00 -20.46 -3.19
C CYS A 202 0.95 -20.74 -4.27
N SER A 203 0.65 -19.74 -5.09
CA SER A 203 -0.06 -19.94 -6.36
C SER A 203 0.92 -20.36 -7.45
N ILE A 204 0.61 -21.43 -8.17
CA ILE A 204 1.43 -21.96 -9.27
C ILE A 204 0.59 -21.87 -10.54
N LEU A 205 1.10 -21.18 -11.58
CA LEU A 205 0.45 -21.16 -12.89
C LEU A 205 0.48 -22.58 -13.47
N LYS A 206 -0.71 -23.13 -13.73
CA LYS A 206 -0.88 -24.48 -14.27
C LYS A 206 -1.04 -24.47 -15.78
N SER A 207 -1.84 -23.55 -16.30
CA SER A 207 -2.12 -23.48 -17.74
C SER A 207 -2.68 -22.11 -18.13
N ASN A 208 -2.45 -21.73 -19.38
CA ASN A 208 -3.17 -20.67 -20.06
C ASN A 208 -4.11 -21.30 -21.10
N MET A 209 -5.29 -20.74 -21.26
CA MET A 209 -6.21 -21.06 -22.35
C MET A 209 -6.54 -19.76 -23.09
N PHE A 210 -6.56 -19.81 -24.42
CA PHE A 210 -6.85 -18.66 -25.24
C PHE A 210 -8.16 -18.86 -26.01
N LYS A 211 -8.95 -17.80 -26.11
CA LYS A 211 -10.05 -17.69 -27.06
C LYS A 211 -9.85 -16.46 -27.91
N TYR A 212 -10.20 -16.57 -29.19
CA TYR A 212 -10.01 -15.51 -30.18
C TYR A 212 -11.37 -14.97 -30.57
N THR A 213 -11.55 -13.66 -30.46
CA THR A 213 -12.82 -13.01 -30.85
C THR A 213 -12.78 -12.61 -32.32
N ASN A 214 -11.59 -12.30 -32.85
CA ASN A 214 -11.37 -11.92 -34.24
C ASN A 214 -10.47 -12.95 -34.95
N GLU A 215 -11.07 -13.98 -35.54
CA GLU A 215 -10.38 -14.89 -36.46
C GLU A 215 -10.65 -14.43 -37.91
N HIS A 216 -9.74 -13.63 -38.46
CA HIS A 216 -9.79 -13.17 -39.84
C HIS A 216 -8.58 -13.64 -40.65
N ILE A 217 -8.71 -13.61 -41.98
CA ILE A 217 -7.56 -13.79 -42.87
C ILE A 217 -6.79 -12.47 -42.89
N TYR A 218 -5.65 -12.43 -42.21
CA TYR A 218 -4.77 -11.27 -42.18
C TYR A 218 -3.88 -11.24 -43.44
N ILE A 219 -3.68 -10.02 -43.98
CA ILE A 219 -2.72 -9.79 -45.07
C ILE A 219 -1.29 -10.10 -44.60
N ASP A 220 -0.41 -10.44 -45.54
CA ASP A 220 0.94 -10.93 -45.23
C ASP A 220 1.77 -9.93 -44.40
N GLU A 221 1.56 -8.63 -44.62
CA GLU A 221 2.24 -7.54 -43.91
C GLU A 221 1.90 -7.49 -42.42
N LEU A 222 0.76 -8.04 -42.01
CA LEU A 222 0.30 -8.05 -40.62
C LEU A 222 0.74 -9.30 -39.85
N LYS A 223 1.20 -10.35 -40.53
CA LYS A 223 1.63 -11.61 -39.91
C LYS A 223 2.77 -11.45 -38.88
N PRO A 224 3.78 -10.59 -39.08
CA PRO A 224 4.81 -10.36 -38.06
C PRO A 224 4.26 -9.75 -36.77
N TYR A 225 3.23 -8.91 -36.86
CA TYR A 225 2.58 -8.30 -35.70
C TYR A 225 1.81 -9.36 -34.90
N LEU A 226 1.08 -10.24 -35.58
CA LEU A 226 0.39 -11.36 -34.92
C LEU A 226 1.35 -12.25 -34.12
N LEU A 227 2.54 -12.53 -34.66
CA LEU A 227 3.57 -13.31 -33.96
C LEU A 227 4.09 -12.56 -32.73
N LEU A 228 4.32 -11.24 -32.84
CA LEU A 228 4.77 -10.43 -31.71
C LEU A 228 3.70 -10.39 -30.61
N GLU A 229 2.45 -10.17 -30.97
CA GLU A 229 1.32 -10.17 -30.03
C GLU A 229 1.14 -11.54 -29.37
N ALA A 230 1.31 -12.63 -30.12
CA ALA A 230 1.26 -14.00 -29.59
C ALA A 230 2.37 -14.22 -28.54
N VAL A 231 3.61 -13.80 -28.83
CA VAL A 231 4.71 -13.86 -27.86
C VAL A 231 4.44 -13.00 -26.62
N MET A 232 3.89 -11.80 -26.78
CA MET A 232 3.55 -10.91 -25.67
C MET A 232 2.39 -11.46 -24.82
N ALA A 233 1.44 -12.16 -25.44
CA ALA A 233 0.32 -12.81 -24.78
C ALA A 233 0.73 -14.14 -24.09
N GLU A 234 1.93 -14.66 -24.37
CA GLU A 234 2.39 -16.01 -24.03
C GLU A 234 1.55 -17.11 -24.69
N ASP A 235 1.08 -16.83 -25.89
CA ASP A 235 0.31 -17.70 -26.77
C ASP A 235 1.28 -18.26 -27.84
N ILE A 236 2.01 -19.32 -27.49
CA ILE A 236 3.12 -19.86 -28.32
C ILE A 236 2.79 -21.27 -28.84
N GLU A 237 1.51 -21.66 -28.83
CA GLU A 237 1.06 -22.94 -29.41
C GLU A 237 0.77 -22.85 -30.92
#